data_AF-A0A7N0SXS8-F1
#
_entry.id   AF-A0A7N0SXS8-F1
#
_cell.length_a   1.000
_cell.length_b   1.000
_cell.length_c   1.000
_cell.angle_alpha   90.00
_cell.angle_beta   90.00
_cell.angle_gamma   90.00
#
_symmetry.space_group_name_H-M   'P 1'
#
loop_
_entity.id
_entity.type
_entity.pdbx_description
1 polymer ?
#
loop_
_entity_poly.entity_id
_entity_poly.type
_entity_poly.pdbx_seq_one_letter_code
_entity_poly.pdbx_strand_id
1 'polypeptide(L)'
;MDEPTSGLDARAAAIVMRTVRNTVDTGRTVVCTIHQPSIEIFESFDELLLMKLGGQVIYGGKLGKYSQVMVNYFQSINGVPPIPDGYNPATWMLEISTPAAEERYGVDLGDVYRNSEPYREVEASIMRLSVPPPGSLPMKFSTMYSENALNQFLICFRKQNLVYWRNPPYNAVRIYFTILCSLILGTVFWDIGSKRDTTQNLYTVMGALYTALLFLGLSNSNSVQPVLSVERTVFYRERAAGMYSPFPYAFAQASSVLCDY
;
A
#
# COMPACT_ATOMS: atom_id res chain seq x y z
N MET A 1 -9.01 0.06 -5.19
CA MET A 1 -8.68 0.38 -3.78
C MET A 1 -8.96 -0.85 -2.97
N ASP A 2 -8.03 -1.26 -2.12
CA ASP A 2 -8.21 -2.46 -1.31
C ASP A 2 -8.67 -2.06 0.08
N GLU A 3 -9.88 -2.49 0.47
CA GLU A 3 -10.51 -2.28 1.77
C GLU A 3 -10.35 -0.87 2.39
N PRO A 4 -10.81 0.21 1.71
CA PRO A 4 -10.54 1.60 2.14
C PRO A 4 -11.19 1.99 3.47
N THR A 5 -12.12 1.20 3.99
CA THR A 5 -12.84 1.43 5.24
C THR A 5 -12.34 0.56 6.40
N SER A 6 -11.39 -0.35 6.16
CA SER A 6 -10.88 -1.27 7.18
C SER A 6 -10.11 -0.52 8.27
N GLY A 7 -10.42 -0.83 9.53
CA GLY A 7 -9.83 -0.17 10.70
C GLY A 7 -10.38 1.23 11.01
N LEU A 8 -11.38 1.72 10.28
CA LEU A 8 -12.06 2.99 10.55
C LEU A 8 -13.34 2.78 11.34
N ASP A 9 -13.70 3.78 12.15
CA ASP A 9 -15.05 3.85 12.71
C ASP A 9 -16.07 4.24 11.62
N ALA A 10 -17.36 4.05 11.88
CA ALA A 10 -18.41 4.27 10.89
C ALA A 10 -18.39 5.70 10.32
N ARG A 11 -18.06 6.70 11.15
CA ARG A 11 -17.99 8.10 10.73
C ARG A 11 -16.79 8.35 9.81
N ALA A 12 -15.59 7.90 10.17
CA ALA A 12 -14.41 8.08 9.33
C ALA A 12 -14.56 7.32 8.00
N ALA A 13 -15.12 6.11 8.03
CA ALA A 13 -15.42 5.34 6.82
C ALA A 13 -16.36 6.11 5.87
N ALA A 14 -17.44 6.72 6.40
CA ALA A 14 -18.35 7.54 5.60
C ALA A 14 -17.66 8.77 4.98
N ILE A 15 -16.76 9.44 5.71
CA ILE A 15 -15.98 10.57 5.19
C ILE A 15 -15.05 10.14 4.05
N VAL A 16 -14.36 9.00 4.21
CA VAL A 16 -13.50 8.43 3.16
C VAL A 16 -14.33 8.12 1.92
N MET A 17 -15.45 7.41 2.08
CA MET A 17 -16.29 7.03 0.96
C MET A 17 -16.94 8.22 0.26
N ARG A 18 -17.30 9.29 0.99
CA ARG A 18 -17.74 10.55 0.39
C ARG A 18 -16.66 11.20 -0.46
N THR A 19 -15.40 11.12 -0.04
CA THR A 19 -14.27 11.65 -0.82
C THR A 19 -14.02 10.82 -2.08
N VAL A 20 -14.15 9.49 -1.97
CA VAL A 20 -14.10 8.58 -3.12
C VAL A 20 -15.24 8.90 -4.10
N ARG A 21 -16.47 9.09 -3.60
CA ARG A 21 -17.63 9.48 -4.41
C ARG A 21 -17.41 10.80 -5.15
N ASN A 22 -16.91 11.84 -4.48
CA ASN A 22 -16.54 13.09 -5.14
C ASN A 22 -15.50 12.90 -6.25
N THR A 23 -14.59 11.92 -6.11
CA THR A 23 -13.61 11.58 -7.15
C THR A 23 -14.28 10.91 -8.34
N VAL A 24 -15.23 10.00 -8.10
CA VAL A 24 -16.02 9.36 -9.16
C VAL A 24 -16.81 10.40 -9.95
N ASP A 25 -17.40 11.38 -9.27
CA ASP A 25 -18.20 12.45 -9.89
C ASP A 25 -17.38 13.36 -10.84
N THR A 26 -16.04 13.32 -10.77
CA THR A 26 -15.16 13.97 -11.75
C THR A 26 -14.95 13.18 -13.04
N GLY A 27 -15.63 12.05 -13.23
CA GLY A 27 -15.52 11.17 -14.39
C GLY A 27 -14.42 10.11 -14.26
N ARG A 28 -13.98 9.79 -13.03
CA ARG A 28 -12.96 8.75 -12.78
C ARG A 28 -13.62 7.44 -12.40
N THR A 29 -13.15 6.33 -12.96
CA THR A 29 -13.57 4.98 -12.53
C THR A 29 -12.83 4.58 -11.26
N VAL A 30 -13.57 4.21 -10.22
CA VAL A 30 -13.01 3.65 -8.99
C VAL A 30 -13.56 2.25 -8.79
N VAL A 31 -12.67 1.29 -8.57
CA VAL A 31 -13.02 -0.08 -8.16
C VAL A 31 -12.48 -0.28 -6.76
N CYS A 32 -13.28 -0.80 -5.84
CA CYS A 32 -12.81 -1.16 -4.51
C CYS A 32 -13.46 -2.41 -3.94
N THR A 33 -12.73 -3.08 -3.06
CA THR A 33 -13.22 -4.15 -2.20
C THR A 33 -13.71 -3.54 -0.89
N ILE A 34 -14.88 -3.94 -0.40
CA ILE A 34 -15.37 -3.54 0.92
C ILE A 34 -15.90 -4.76 1.66
N HIS A 35 -15.48 -4.87 2.92
CA HIS A 35 -15.99 -5.86 3.85
C HIS A 35 -17.20 -5.29 4.62
N GLN A 36 -18.38 -5.86 4.40
CA GLN A 36 -19.62 -5.58 5.17
C GLN A 36 -19.91 -4.08 5.40
N PRO A 37 -20.22 -3.30 4.34
CA PRO A 37 -20.50 -1.88 4.48
C PRO A 37 -21.78 -1.59 5.28
N SER A 38 -21.82 -0.41 5.91
CA SER A 38 -23.08 0.18 6.39
C SER A 38 -23.99 0.52 5.22
N ILE A 39 -25.29 0.70 5.49
CA ILE A 39 -26.29 1.09 4.48
C ILE A 39 -25.85 2.36 3.73
N GLU A 40 -25.41 3.38 4.46
CA GLU A 40 -24.96 4.65 3.86
C GLU A 40 -23.80 4.46 2.87
N ILE A 41 -22.83 3.60 3.22
CA ILE A 41 -21.69 3.31 2.35
C ILE A 41 -22.13 2.44 1.18
N PHE A 42 -22.98 1.44 1.40
CA PHE A 42 -23.43 0.53 0.36
C PHE A 42 -24.26 1.24 -0.71
N GLU A 43 -25.18 2.11 -0.29
CA GLU A 43 -25.98 2.95 -1.18
C GLU A 43 -25.16 4.03 -1.91
N SER A 44 -23.92 4.25 -1.47
CA SER A 44 -23.01 5.13 -2.19
C SER A 44 -22.40 4.48 -3.43
N PHE A 45 -22.64 3.20 -3.73
CA PHE A 45 -22.10 2.50 -4.92
C PHE A 45 -23.05 2.52 -6.11
N ASP A 46 -22.48 2.66 -7.32
CA ASP A 46 -23.26 2.58 -8.56
C ASP A 46 -23.50 1.13 -8.97
N GLU A 47 -22.45 0.31 -8.86
CA GLU A 47 -22.39 -1.08 -9.30
C GLU A 47 -21.75 -1.96 -8.23
N LEU A 48 -22.18 -3.23 -8.22
CA LEU A 48 -21.68 -4.29 -7.35
C LEU A 48 -21.20 -5.45 -8.21
N LEU A 49 -20.02 -5.98 -7.86
CA LEU A 49 -19.55 -7.29 -8.28
C LEU A 49 -19.45 -8.18 -7.05
N LEU A 50 -20.39 -9.12 -6.91
CA LEU A 50 -20.46 -10.06 -5.80
C LEU A 50 -19.95 -11.43 -6.24
N MET A 51 -19.04 -11.98 -5.45
CA MET A 51 -18.40 -13.27 -5.70
C MET A 51 -18.60 -14.20 -4.50
N LYS A 52 -18.78 -15.49 -4.77
CA LYS A 52 -18.79 -16.53 -3.75
C LYS A 52 -17.44 -17.26 -3.66
N LEU A 53 -17.33 -18.15 -2.67
CA LEU A 53 -16.16 -19.01 -2.49
C LEU A 53 -15.87 -19.79 -3.78
N GLY A 54 -14.59 -19.91 -4.15
CA GLY A 54 -14.19 -20.48 -5.44
C GLY A 54 -14.09 -19.46 -6.58
N GLY A 55 -14.34 -18.16 -6.30
CA GLY A 55 -14.13 -17.07 -7.26
C GLY A 55 -15.22 -16.98 -8.33
N GLN A 56 -16.39 -17.58 -8.08
CA GLN A 56 -17.53 -17.53 -8.99
C GLN A 56 -18.35 -16.27 -8.74
N VAL A 57 -18.71 -15.56 -9.80
CA VAL A 57 -19.59 -14.38 -9.72
C VAL A 57 -21.03 -14.85 -9.55
N ILE A 58 -21.73 -14.26 -8.58
CA ILE A 58 -23.13 -14.56 -8.29
C ILE A 58 -24.05 -13.34 -8.52
N TYR A 59 -23.46 -12.15 -8.63
CA TYR A 59 -24.13 -10.94 -9.08
C TYR A 59 -23.10 -9.95 -9.64
N GLY A 60 -23.46 -9.26 -10.70
CA GLY A 60 -22.66 -8.23 -11.34
C GLY A 60 -23.59 -7.26 -12.04
N GLY A 61 -23.56 -5.99 -11.63
CA GLY A 61 -24.41 -4.97 -12.22
C GLY A 61 -24.75 -3.83 -11.25
N LYS A 62 -25.71 -3.00 -11.64
CA LYS A 62 -26.12 -1.82 -10.87
C LYS A 62 -26.82 -2.21 -9.58
N LEU A 63 -26.61 -1.45 -8.50
CA LEU A 63 -27.40 -1.62 -7.28
C LEU A 63 -28.82 -1.04 -7.45
N GLY A 64 -28.92 0.09 -8.16
CA GLY A 64 -30.15 0.86 -8.27
C GLY A 64 -30.48 1.61 -6.98
N LYS A 65 -31.61 2.32 -6.98
CA LYS A 65 -32.04 3.10 -5.80
C LYS A 65 -32.41 2.15 -4.66
N TYR A 66 -31.84 2.35 -3.46
CA TYR A 66 -32.06 1.49 -2.30
C TYR A 66 -31.69 0.02 -2.56
N SER A 67 -30.68 -0.19 -3.40
CA SER A 67 -30.20 -1.52 -3.82
C SER A 67 -31.28 -2.43 -4.43
N GLN A 68 -32.40 -1.86 -4.91
CA GLN A 68 -33.58 -2.62 -5.29
C GLN A 68 -33.36 -3.55 -6.51
N VAL A 69 -32.44 -3.20 -7.42
CA VAL A 69 -32.15 -4.04 -8.60
C VAL A 69 -31.52 -5.36 -8.16
N MET A 70 -30.54 -5.27 -7.27
CA MET A 70 -29.89 -6.45 -6.67
C MET A 70 -30.88 -7.25 -5.81
N VAL A 71 -31.67 -6.57 -4.97
CA VAL A 71 -32.67 -7.23 -4.11
C VAL A 71 -33.70 -8.00 -4.95
N ASN A 72 -34.24 -7.38 -5.99
CA ASN A 72 -35.20 -8.02 -6.91
C ASN A 72 -34.61 -9.25 -7.60
N TYR A 73 -33.34 -9.16 -8.03
CA TYR A 73 -32.65 -10.29 -8.65
C TYR A 73 -32.57 -11.48 -7.69
N PHE A 74 -32.06 -11.30 -6.48
CA PHE A 74 -31.93 -12.39 -5.52
C PHE A 74 -33.29 -12.93 -5.07
N GLN A 75 -34.30 -12.07 -4.87
CA GLN A 75 -35.67 -12.50 -4.53
C GLN A 75 -36.37 -13.27 -5.66
N SER A 76 -35.92 -13.13 -6.91
CA SER A 76 -36.45 -13.92 -8.04
C SER A 76 -35.98 -15.38 -8.02
N ILE A 77 -34.95 -15.69 -7.24
CA ILE A 77 -34.40 -17.04 -7.10
C ILE A 77 -35.24 -17.83 -6.10
N ASN A 78 -35.71 -19.00 -6.53
CA ASN A 78 -36.56 -19.83 -5.69
C ASN A 78 -35.84 -20.25 -4.39
N GLY A 79 -36.51 -20.06 -3.25
CA GLY A 79 -35.97 -20.38 -1.92
C GLY A 79 -35.31 -19.22 -1.18
N VAL A 80 -34.91 -18.14 -1.87
CA VAL A 80 -34.32 -16.96 -1.23
C VAL A 80 -35.40 -16.20 -0.44
N PRO A 81 -35.20 -15.94 0.86
CA PRO A 81 -36.17 -15.21 1.67
C PRO A 81 -36.18 -13.72 1.29
N PRO A 82 -37.33 -13.04 1.42
CA PRO A 82 -37.38 -11.60 1.20
C PRO A 82 -36.52 -10.86 2.23
N ILE A 83 -35.94 -9.72 1.81
CA ILE A 83 -35.21 -8.85 2.73
C ILE A 83 -36.18 -8.28 3.77
N PRO A 84 -35.84 -8.31 5.09
CA PRO A 84 -36.67 -7.68 6.11
C PRO A 84 -36.68 -6.15 6.00
N ASP A 85 -37.77 -5.52 6.44
CA ASP A 85 -37.90 -4.07 6.41
C ASP A 85 -36.81 -3.37 7.23
N GLY A 86 -36.14 -2.40 6.62
CA GLY A 86 -35.05 -1.64 7.25
C GLY A 86 -33.74 -2.42 7.46
N TYR A 87 -33.66 -3.65 6.95
CA TYR A 87 -32.45 -4.46 7.05
C TYR A 87 -31.39 -4.01 6.05
N ASN A 88 -30.11 -4.16 6.41
CA ASN A 88 -29.01 -3.73 5.54
C ASN A 88 -28.89 -4.65 4.33
N PRO A 89 -29.07 -4.17 3.08
CA PRO A 89 -28.98 -5.00 1.89
C PRO A 89 -27.60 -5.66 1.73
N ALA A 90 -26.53 -4.99 2.16
CA ALA A 90 -25.18 -5.54 2.12
C ALA A 90 -24.99 -6.72 3.08
N THR A 91 -25.65 -6.69 4.24
CA THR A 91 -25.63 -7.81 5.20
C THR A 91 -26.47 -8.96 4.66
N TRP A 92 -27.69 -8.67 4.21
CA TRP A 92 -28.61 -9.67 3.69
C TRP A 92 -28.03 -10.42 2.48
N MET A 93 -27.44 -9.72 1.51
CA MET A 93 -26.85 -10.36 0.32
C MET A 93 -25.73 -11.35 0.69
N LEU A 94 -24.96 -11.06 1.74
CA LEU A 94 -23.89 -11.93 2.19
C LEU A 94 -24.44 -13.17 2.90
N GLU A 95 -25.48 -13.01 3.72
CA GLU A 95 -26.16 -14.13 4.41
C GLU A 95 -26.78 -15.14 3.44
N ILE A 96 -27.50 -14.65 2.42
CA ILE A 96 -28.14 -15.52 1.41
C ILE A 96 -27.13 -16.16 0.44
N SER A 97 -25.91 -15.62 0.37
CA SER A 97 -24.83 -16.13 -0.49
C SER A 97 -23.92 -17.17 0.19
N THR A 98 -24.22 -17.56 1.43
CA THR A 98 -23.41 -18.54 2.14
C THR A 98 -23.58 -19.95 1.56
N PRO A 99 -22.55 -20.83 1.63
CA PRO A 99 -22.68 -22.21 1.14
C PRO A 99 -23.85 -22.98 1.78
N ALA A 100 -24.12 -22.74 3.07
CA ALA A 100 -25.25 -23.34 3.77
C ALA A 100 -26.62 -22.82 3.27
N ALA A 101 -26.69 -21.55 2.84
CA ALA A 101 -27.88 -20.99 2.22
C ALA A 101 -28.12 -21.61 0.83
N GLU A 102 -27.08 -21.73 0.00
CA GLU A 102 -27.17 -22.41 -1.30
C GLU A 102 -27.69 -23.85 -1.18
N GLU A 103 -27.16 -24.62 -0.22
CA GLU A 103 -27.61 -25.99 0.06
C GLU A 103 -29.10 -26.02 0.46
N ARG A 104 -29.55 -25.07 1.28
CA ARG A 104 -30.95 -24.96 1.69
C ARG A 104 -31.88 -24.64 0.51
N TYR A 105 -31.43 -23.83 -0.44
CA TYR A 105 -32.19 -23.49 -1.65
C TYR A 105 -32.14 -24.61 -2.69
N GLY A 106 -31.14 -25.49 -2.61
CA GLY A 106 -30.91 -26.55 -3.59
C GLY A 106 -30.47 -26.01 -4.96
N VAL A 107 -29.81 -24.85 -4.99
CA VAL A 107 -29.35 -24.19 -6.22
C VAL A 107 -27.91 -23.72 -6.10
N ASP A 108 -27.18 -23.72 -7.22
CA ASP A 108 -25.87 -23.07 -7.32
C ASP A 108 -26.07 -21.63 -7.84
N LEU A 109 -25.84 -20.62 -6.99
CA LEU A 109 -26.07 -19.22 -7.38
C LEU A 109 -25.16 -18.76 -8.53
N GLY A 110 -24.00 -19.39 -8.71
CA GLY A 110 -23.10 -19.10 -9.83
C GLY A 110 -23.67 -19.55 -11.16
N ASP A 111 -24.28 -20.73 -11.19
CA ASP A 111 -24.98 -21.25 -12.38
C ASP A 111 -26.28 -20.49 -12.63
N VAL A 112 -27.02 -20.13 -11.57
CA VAL A 112 -28.21 -19.26 -11.71
C VAL A 112 -27.83 -17.92 -12.33
N TYR A 113 -26.77 -17.27 -11.83
CA TYR A 113 -26.32 -16.00 -12.36
C TYR A 113 -25.89 -16.11 -13.83
N ARG A 114 -25.10 -17.12 -14.20
CA ARG A 114 -24.65 -17.33 -15.59
C ARG A 114 -25.81 -17.46 -16.58
N ASN A 115 -26.94 -18.03 -16.14
CA ASN A 115 -28.12 -18.20 -16.98
C ASN A 115 -29.13 -17.04 -16.88
N SER A 116 -28.87 -16.05 -16.03
CA SER A 116 -29.77 -14.93 -15.75
C SER A 116 -29.71 -13.81 -16.80
N GLU A 117 -30.74 -12.96 -16.81
CA GLU A 117 -30.79 -11.75 -17.65
C GLU A 117 -29.69 -10.72 -17.27
N PRO A 118 -29.44 -10.41 -15.99
CA PRO A 118 -28.35 -9.49 -15.60
C PRO A 118 -26.98 -9.89 -16.14
N TYR A 119 -26.65 -11.19 -16.18
CA TYR A 119 -25.39 -11.65 -16.76
C TYR A 119 -25.29 -11.34 -18.25
N ARG A 120 -26.37 -11.55 -19.01
CA ARG A 120 -26.42 -11.26 -20.45
C ARG A 120 -26.30 -9.76 -20.74
N GLU A 121 -26.88 -8.91 -19.91
CA GLU A 121 -26.75 -7.45 -20.03
C GLU A 121 -25.30 -6.98 -19.82
N VAL A 122 -24.61 -7.55 -18.82
CA VAL A 122 -23.20 -7.26 -18.56
C VAL A 122 -22.32 -7.76 -19.69
N GLU A 123 -22.51 -9.00 -20.18
CA GLU A 123 -21.78 -9.52 -21.34
C GLU A 123 -21.99 -8.65 -22.59
N ALA A 124 -23.24 -8.27 -22.89
CA ALA A 124 -23.55 -7.40 -24.02
C ALA A 124 -22.87 -6.03 -23.89
N SER A 125 -22.81 -5.48 -22.67
CA SER A 125 -22.12 -4.22 -22.38
C SER A 125 -20.61 -4.35 -22.57
N ILE A 126 -20.00 -5.45 -22.10
CA ILE A 126 -18.57 -5.73 -22.32
C ILE A 126 -18.27 -5.84 -23.81
N MET A 127 -19.08 -6.60 -24.57
CA MET A 127 -18.89 -6.73 -26.02
C MET A 127 -19.00 -5.37 -26.73
N ARG A 128 -20.01 -4.56 -26.38
CA ARG A 128 -20.21 -3.23 -26.96
C ARG A 128 -19.05 -2.28 -26.64
N LEU A 129 -18.54 -2.31 -25.41
CA LEU A 129 -17.46 -1.42 -24.95
C LEU A 129 -16.06 -1.92 -25.32
N SER A 130 -15.91 -3.19 -25.69
CA SER A 130 -14.64 -3.75 -26.15
C SER A 130 -14.18 -3.16 -27.49
N VAL A 131 -15.12 -2.65 -28.29
CA VAL A 131 -14.84 -1.96 -29.55
C VAL A 131 -14.80 -0.45 -29.30
N PRO A 132 -13.62 0.18 -29.40
CA PRO A 132 -13.50 1.59 -29.11
C PRO A 132 -14.14 2.44 -30.23
N PRO A 133 -14.70 3.62 -29.93
CA PRO A 133 -15.32 4.49 -30.93
C PRO A 133 -14.36 4.85 -32.08
N PRO A 134 -14.84 5.00 -33.33
CA PRO A 134 -14.00 5.42 -34.45
C PRO A 134 -13.27 6.73 -34.15
N GLY A 135 -11.96 6.78 -34.35
CA GLY A 135 -11.13 7.95 -34.07
C GLY A 135 -10.62 8.08 -32.63
N SER A 136 -10.98 7.17 -31.73
CA SER A 136 -10.36 7.10 -30.41
C SER A 136 -8.91 6.61 -30.50
N LEU A 137 -8.03 7.24 -29.72
CA LEU A 137 -6.63 6.84 -29.60
C LEU A 137 -6.45 6.04 -28.31
N PRO A 138 -5.66 4.95 -28.33
CA PRO A 138 -5.32 4.24 -27.11
C PRO A 138 -4.57 5.18 -26.15
N MET A 139 -4.86 5.08 -24.85
CA MET A 139 -4.04 5.75 -23.83
C MET A 139 -2.60 5.24 -23.94
N LYS A 140 -1.68 6.12 -24.33
CA LYS A 140 -0.25 5.85 -24.38
C LYS A 140 0.45 6.76 -23.38
N PHE A 141 1.15 6.16 -22.44
CA PHE A 141 2.08 6.87 -21.56
C PHE A 141 3.48 6.74 -22.17
N SER A 142 4.19 7.85 -22.34
CA SER A 142 5.53 7.88 -22.92
C SER A 142 6.59 7.25 -22.01
N THR A 143 6.37 7.34 -20.69
CA THR A 143 7.28 6.87 -19.66
C THR A 143 6.52 6.15 -18.56
N MET A 144 7.17 5.17 -17.92
CA MET A 144 6.62 4.49 -16.73
C MET A 144 6.51 5.45 -15.52
N TYR A 145 7.42 6.43 -15.44
CA TYR A 145 7.51 7.40 -14.34
C TYR A 145 7.18 8.80 -14.82
N SER A 146 6.62 9.63 -13.94
CA SER A 146 6.27 11.02 -14.25
C SER A 146 7.49 11.93 -14.46
N GLU A 147 8.66 11.56 -13.92
CA GLU A 147 9.85 12.41 -13.85
C GLU A 147 11.10 11.70 -14.36
N ASN A 148 12.11 12.47 -14.75
CA ASN A 148 13.42 11.97 -15.16
C ASN A 148 14.23 11.40 -13.98
N ALA A 149 15.19 10.52 -14.26
CA ALA A 149 15.97 9.82 -13.23
C ALA A 149 16.73 10.76 -12.27
N LEU A 150 17.26 11.89 -12.76
CA LEU A 150 17.94 12.89 -11.93
C LEU A 150 16.98 13.62 -10.99
N ASN A 151 15.79 13.99 -11.48
CA ASN A 151 14.76 14.61 -10.66
C ASN A 151 14.26 13.64 -9.59
N GLN A 152 14.04 12.36 -9.96
CA GLN A 152 13.70 11.31 -9.01
C GLN A 152 14.77 11.20 -7.91
N PHE A 153 16.05 11.17 -8.29
CA PHE A 153 17.16 11.11 -7.33
C PHE A 153 17.13 12.32 -6.38
N LEU A 154 17.01 13.54 -6.90
CA LEU A 154 17.03 14.75 -6.09
C LEU A 154 15.84 14.80 -5.11
N ILE A 155 14.65 14.39 -5.57
CA ILE A 155 13.44 14.31 -4.73
C ILE A 155 13.62 13.25 -3.65
N CYS A 156 14.07 12.04 -4.00
CA CYS A 156 14.34 10.97 -3.04
C CYS A 156 15.41 11.39 -2.02
N PHE A 157 16.48 12.05 -2.46
CA PHE A 157 17.55 12.53 -1.58
C PHE A 157 17.05 13.59 -0.61
N ARG A 158 16.25 14.56 -1.10
CA ARG A 158 15.60 15.54 -0.24
C ARG A 158 14.66 14.89 0.77
N LYS A 159 13.86 13.90 0.34
CA LYS A 159 12.96 13.13 1.22
C LYS A 159 13.77 12.44 2.31
N GLN A 160 14.82 11.70 1.97
CA GLN A 160 15.63 10.94 2.92
C GLN A 160 16.36 11.85 3.91
N ASN A 161 16.98 12.94 3.43
CA ASN A 161 17.61 13.91 4.32
C ASN A 161 16.58 14.51 5.29
N LEU A 162 15.38 14.83 4.82
CA LEU A 162 14.34 15.37 5.67
C LEU A 162 13.85 14.37 6.71
N VAL A 163 13.63 13.10 6.33
CA VAL A 163 13.25 12.02 7.26
C VAL A 163 14.34 11.83 8.31
N TYR A 164 15.59 11.81 7.86
CA TYR A 164 16.78 11.66 8.69
C TYR A 164 16.90 12.78 9.73
N TRP A 165 16.84 14.05 9.30
CA TRP A 165 16.95 15.20 10.21
C TRP A 165 15.72 15.34 11.14
N ARG A 166 14.55 14.84 10.72
CA ARG A 166 13.34 14.79 11.55
C ARG A 166 13.29 13.59 12.50
N ASN A 167 14.37 12.82 12.61
CA ASN A 167 14.54 11.79 13.65
C ASN A 167 15.58 12.22 14.71
N PRO A 168 15.28 13.24 15.55
CA PRO A 168 16.21 13.72 16.56
C PRO A 168 16.64 12.66 17.59
N PRO A 169 15.79 11.72 18.06
CA PRO A 169 16.23 10.68 18.98
C PRO A 169 17.35 9.80 18.39
N TYR A 170 17.20 9.39 17.13
CA TYR A 170 18.23 8.60 16.45
C TYR A 170 19.54 9.36 16.35
N ASN A 171 19.50 10.60 15.88
CA ASN A 171 20.69 11.44 15.71
C ASN A 171 21.38 11.76 17.05
N ALA A 172 20.60 12.08 18.09
CA ALA A 172 21.13 12.39 19.41
C ALA A 172 21.85 11.18 20.03
N VAL A 173 21.25 9.99 19.98
CA VAL A 173 21.87 8.76 20.49
C VAL A 173 23.16 8.44 19.72
N ARG A 174 23.15 8.57 18.39
CA ARG A 174 24.34 8.33 17.56
C ARG A 174 25.48 9.28 17.91
N ILE A 175 25.19 10.58 18.01
CA ILE A 175 26.19 11.61 18.36
C ILE A 175 26.73 11.36 19.77
N TYR A 176 25.86 11.15 20.75
CA TYR A 176 26.25 10.86 22.14
C TYR A 176 27.14 9.62 22.24
N PHE A 177 26.72 8.52 21.61
CA PHE A 177 27.48 7.27 21.59
C PHE A 177 28.85 7.46 20.90
N THR A 178 28.90 8.16 19.77
CA THR A 178 30.14 8.42 19.04
C THR A 178 31.12 9.26 19.87
N ILE A 179 30.62 10.31 20.54
CA ILE A 179 31.45 11.14 21.44
C ILE A 179 31.99 10.29 22.59
N LEU A 180 31.14 9.50 23.26
CA LEU A 180 31.55 8.64 24.36
C LEU A 180 32.62 7.62 23.93
N CYS A 181 32.43 6.95 22.79
CA CYS A 181 33.40 6.01 22.25
C CYS A 181 34.70 6.69 21.83
N SER A 182 34.63 7.89 21.26
CA SER A 182 35.83 8.67 20.92
C SER A 182 36.67 9.04 22.14
N LEU A 183 36.02 9.37 23.27
CA LEU A 183 36.70 9.66 24.54
C LEU A 183 37.35 8.41 25.14
N ILE A 184 36.67 7.27 25.08
CA ILE A 184 37.24 6.00 25.56
C ILE A 184 38.44 5.59 24.71
N LEU A 185 38.31 5.58 23.38
CA LEU A 185 39.40 5.22 22.47
C LEU A 185 40.58 6.21 22.60
N GLY A 186 40.29 7.50 22.74
CA GLY A 186 41.31 8.53 22.93
C GLY A 186 42.08 8.39 24.25
N THR A 187 41.41 7.98 25.34
CA THR A 187 42.06 7.75 26.64
C THR A 187 42.83 6.43 26.67
N VAL A 188 42.32 5.36 26.07
CA VAL A 188 43.01 4.06 25.99
C VAL A 188 44.28 4.15 25.15
N PHE A 189 44.23 4.84 24.02
CA PHE A 189 45.38 5.01 23.12
C PHE A 189 46.12 6.34 23.35
N TRP A 190 46.03 6.89 24.56
CA TRP A 190 46.63 8.17 24.91
C TRP A 190 48.14 8.17 24.67
N ASP A 191 48.62 9.18 23.96
CA ASP A 191 50.04 9.42 23.71
C ASP A 191 50.81 8.26 23.05
N ILE A 192 50.11 7.30 22.41
CA ILE A 192 50.78 6.22 21.65
C ILE A 192 51.45 6.79 20.39
N GLY A 193 50.89 7.86 19.83
CA GLY A 193 51.40 8.50 18.62
C GLY A 193 52.75 9.21 18.78
N SER A 194 53.21 9.51 20.01
CA SER A 194 54.51 10.16 20.25
C SER A 194 55.68 9.17 20.31
N LYS A 195 55.41 7.90 20.61
CA LYS A 195 56.40 6.83 20.72
C LYS A 195 56.56 6.14 19.37
N ARG A 196 57.51 6.58 18.55
CA ARG A 196 57.71 6.04 17.16
C ARG A 196 59.09 5.43 16.93
N ASP A 197 59.89 5.28 17.98
CA ASP A 197 61.31 4.94 17.84
C ASP A 197 61.57 3.46 17.48
N THR A 198 60.58 2.59 17.67
CA THR A 198 60.70 1.14 17.44
C THR A 198 59.62 0.65 16.48
N THR A 199 59.95 -0.36 15.65
CA THR A 199 58.99 -1.05 14.77
C THR A 199 57.78 -1.58 15.52
N GLN A 200 57.96 -2.07 16.75
CA GLN A 200 56.87 -2.50 17.63
C GLN A 200 55.88 -1.35 17.94
N ASN A 201 56.38 -0.15 18.26
CA ASN A 201 55.53 0.99 18.56
C ASN A 201 54.78 1.48 17.32
N LEU A 202 55.39 1.39 16.13
CA LEU A 202 54.71 1.65 14.86
C LEU A 202 53.54 0.68 14.64
N TYR A 203 53.72 -0.62 14.90
CA TYR A 203 52.62 -1.59 14.84
C TYR A 203 51.51 -1.27 15.84
N THR A 204 51.84 -0.79 17.04
CA THR A 204 50.84 -0.36 18.04
C THR A 204 50.02 0.84 17.55
N VAL A 205 50.66 1.85 16.93
CA VAL A 205 49.97 3.00 16.33
C VAL A 205 49.04 2.55 15.20
N MET A 206 49.52 1.68 14.30
CA MET A 206 48.70 1.14 13.19
C MET A 206 47.51 0.33 13.71
N GLY A 207 47.72 -0.50 14.74
CA GLY A 207 46.66 -1.28 15.37
C GLY A 207 45.60 -0.41 16.05
N ALA A 208 46.01 0.69 16.69
CA ALA A 208 45.10 1.66 17.30
C ALA A 208 44.22 2.35 16.25
N LEU A 209 44.81 2.82 15.14
CA LEU A 209 44.07 3.41 14.02
C LEU A 209 43.09 2.42 13.40
N TYR A 210 43.53 1.19 13.14
CA TYR A 210 42.69 0.13 12.60
C TYR A 210 41.50 -0.18 13.52
N THR A 211 41.76 -0.32 14.83
CA THR A 211 40.72 -0.61 15.82
C THR A 211 39.70 0.52 15.90
N ALA A 212 40.16 1.78 15.88
CA ALA A 212 39.28 2.94 15.92
C ALA A 212 38.37 3.02 14.68
N LEU A 213 38.93 2.82 13.48
CA LEU A 213 38.18 2.83 12.23
C LEU A 213 37.17 1.69 12.16
N LEU A 214 37.57 0.47 12.52
CA LEU A 214 36.67 -0.67 12.52
C LEU A 214 35.52 -0.48 13.49
N PHE A 215 35.83 -0.08 14.73
CA PHE A 215 34.82 0.06 15.78
C PHE A 215 33.78 1.12 15.41
N LEU A 216 34.22 2.30 14.99
CA LEU A 216 33.32 3.37 14.55
C LEU A 216 32.52 2.97 13.31
N GLY A 217 33.14 2.33 12.32
CA GLY A 217 32.46 1.89 11.10
C GLY A 217 31.37 0.84 11.37
N LEU A 218 31.68 -0.18 12.17
CA LEU A 218 30.73 -1.24 12.55
C LEU A 218 29.59 -0.69 13.41
N SER A 219 29.89 0.13 14.41
CA SER A 219 28.87 0.72 15.29
C SER A 219 27.89 1.60 14.51
N ASN A 220 28.38 2.49 13.64
CA ASN A 220 27.49 3.33 12.83
C ASN A 220 26.69 2.51 11.82
N SER A 221 27.30 1.51 11.17
CA SER A 221 26.60 0.60 10.24
C SER A 221 25.46 -0.16 10.91
N ASN A 222 25.68 -0.68 12.12
CA ASN A 222 24.65 -1.37 12.90
C ASN A 222 23.51 -0.42 13.31
N SER A 223 23.81 0.85 13.60
CA SER A 223 22.80 1.84 13.98
C SER A 223 21.81 2.15 12.85
N VAL A 224 22.24 2.07 11.59
CA VAL A 224 21.42 2.40 10.41
C VAL A 224 20.44 1.29 10.05
N GLN A 225 20.73 0.03 10.39
CA GLN A 225 19.88 -1.13 10.07
C GLN A 225 18.40 -1.00 10.47
N PRO A 226 18.03 -0.61 11.71
CA PRO A 226 16.62 -0.48 12.08
C PRO A 226 15.90 0.62 11.29
N VAL A 227 16.59 1.73 10.99
CA VAL A 227 16.03 2.83 10.18
C VAL A 227 15.74 2.36 8.75
N LEU A 228 16.70 1.67 8.13
CA LEU A 228 16.52 1.08 6.80
C LEU A 228 15.41 0.01 6.75
N SER A 229 15.24 -0.76 7.84
CA SER A 229 14.19 -1.77 7.93
C SER A 229 12.79 -1.17 7.82
N VAL A 230 12.55 -0.06 8.53
CA VAL A 230 11.26 0.67 8.47
C VAL A 230 11.05 1.28 7.09
N GLU A 231 12.06 1.96 6.55
CA GLU A 231 12.00 2.60 5.22
C GLU A 231 11.79 1.60 4.08
N ARG A 232 12.32 0.38 4.21
CA ARG A 232 12.15 -0.68 3.21
C ARG A 232 10.67 -0.99 2.94
N THR A 233 9.84 -1.01 3.98
CA THR A 233 8.40 -1.26 3.84
C THR A 233 7.72 -0.14 3.04
N VAL A 234 8.10 1.11 3.30
CA VAL A 234 7.61 2.28 2.56
C VAL A 234 8.06 2.22 1.10
N PHE A 235 9.34 1.91 0.86
CA PHE A 235 9.90 1.76 -0.48
C PHE A 235 9.15 0.74 -1.33
N TYR A 236 8.82 -0.43 -0.78
CA TYR A 236 8.08 -1.45 -1.53
C TYR A 236 6.68 -0.98 -1.93
N ARG A 237 6.00 -0.23 -1.06
CA ARG A 237 4.67 0.35 -1.36
C ARG A 237 4.77 1.42 -2.44
N GLU A 238 5.73 2.34 -2.34
CA GLU A 238 5.92 3.42 -3.31
C GLU A 238 6.39 2.89 -4.68
N ARG A 239 7.21 1.83 -4.69
CA ARG A 239 7.63 1.13 -5.90
C ARG A 239 6.45 0.41 -6.57
N ALA A 240 5.62 -0.28 -5.80
CA ALA A 240 4.43 -0.96 -6.33
C ALA A 240 3.42 0.04 -6.92
N ALA A 241 3.35 1.25 -6.36
CA ALA A 241 2.56 2.36 -6.90
C ALA A 241 3.21 3.08 -8.10
N GLY A 242 4.40 2.67 -8.54
CA GLY A 242 5.09 3.26 -9.69
C GLY A 242 5.58 4.69 -9.47
N MET A 243 5.84 5.11 -8.22
CA MET A 243 6.20 6.51 -7.93
C MET A 243 7.60 6.90 -8.43
N TYR A 244 8.58 6.00 -8.34
CA TYR A 244 9.95 6.23 -8.79
C TYR A 244 10.69 4.91 -9.06
N SER A 245 11.84 5.00 -9.74
CA SER A 245 12.70 3.87 -10.05
C SER A 245 13.57 3.44 -8.86
N PRO A 246 13.90 2.14 -8.71
CA PRO A 246 14.76 1.65 -7.63
C PRO A 246 16.16 2.28 -7.59
N PHE A 247 16.76 2.57 -8.74
CA PHE A 247 18.14 3.07 -8.80
C PHE A 247 18.28 4.49 -8.23
N PRO A 248 17.49 5.49 -8.66
CA PRO A 248 17.49 6.82 -8.04
C PRO A 248 17.30 6.78 -6.52
N TYR A 249 16.40 5.93 -6.02
CA TYR A 249 16.19 5.76 -4.57
C TYR A 249 17.41 5.17 -3.87
N ALA A 250 18.04 4.14 -4.43
CA ALA A 250 19.22 3.50 -3.85
C ALA A 250 20.41 4.47 -3.78
N PHE A 251 20.65 5.24 -4.84
CA PHE A 251 21.70 6.26 -4.86
C PHE A 251 21.40 7.38 -3.86
N ALA A 252 20.15 7.82 -3.78
CA ALA A 252 19.73 8.82 -2.81
C ALA A 252 19.99 8.32 -1.38
N GLN A 253 19.63 7.06 -1.08
CA GLN A 253 19.77 6.49 0.27
C GLN A 253 21.24 6.39 0.67
N ALA A 254 22.10 5.95 -0.24
CA ALA A 254 23.54 5.91 -0.03
C ALA A 254 24.12 7.31 0.17
N SER A 255 23.70 8.29 -0.63
CA SER A 255 24.18 9.67 -0.54
C SER A 255 23.73 10.35 0.74
N SER A 256 22.51 10.10 1.20
CA SER A 256 21.97 10.67 2.45
C SER A 256 22.78 10.20 3.65
N VAL A 257 23.09 8.90 3.70
CA VAL A 257 23.96 8.32 4.74
C VAL A 257 25.40 8.83 4.64
N LEU A 258 25.91 9.11 3.44
CA LEU A 258 27.27 9.64 3.23
C LEU A 258 27.42 11.11 3.62
N CYS A 259 26.40 11.95 3.40
CA CYS A 259 26.42 13.35 3.83
C CYS A 259 26.45 13.53 5.36
N ASP A 260 26.27 12.44 6.11
CA ASP A 260 26.32 12.43 7.57
C ASP A 260 27.72 12.12 8.15
N TYR A 261 28.66 11.65 7.33
CA TYR A 261 30.07 11.35 7.71
C TYR A 261 31.01 12.46 7.26
#